data_AF-A0A078JJJ9-F1
#
_entry.id   AF-A0A078JJJ9-F1
#
_cell.length_a   1.000
_cell.length_b   1.000
_cell.length_c   1.000
_cell.angle_alpha   90.00
_cell.angle_beta   90.00
_cell.angle_gamma   90.00
#
_symmetry.space_group_name_H-M   'P 1'
#
loop_
_entity.id
_entity.type
_entity.pdbx_description
1 polymer ?
#
loop_
_entity_poly.entity_id
_entity_poly.type
_entity_poly.pdbx_seq_one_letter_code
_entity_poly.pdbx_strand_id
1 'polypeptide(L)'
;MTKVHKIQPKAEHYNCLIDLLSRDGLLEEVIDEMRNESDEILAPVYCSLLNTAQNYGNIELAERVAEKLEKVEVSDSSAHTLLASVYASGEALRCS
;
A
#
# COMPACT_ATOMS: atom_id res chain seq x y z
N MET A 1 4.47 4.23 15.43
CA MET A 1 5.85 4.69 15.82
C MET A 1 5.91 6.10 16.44
N THR A 2 4.84 6.58 17.07
CA THR A 2 4.74 7.99 17.52
C THR A 2 4.86 8.19 19.03
N LYS A 3 4.91 7.12 19.83
CA LYS A 3 4.83 7.21 21.30
C LYS A 3 6.16 7.44 22.03
N VAL A 4 7.33 7.30 21.39
CA VAL A 4 8.62 7.29 22.12
C VAL A 4 9.62 8.37 21.69
N HIS A 5 9.64 8.82 20.42
CA HIS A 5 10.75 9.66 19.93
C HIS A 5 10.41 11.00 19.24
N LYS A 6 9.15 11.45 19.16
CA LYS A 6 8.77 12.71 18.47
C LYS A 6 9.31 12.85 17.03
N ILE A 7 9.64 11.73 16.37
CA ILE A 7 10.07 11.73 14.97
C ILE A 7 8.80 11.68 14.12
N GLN A 8 8.62 12.66 13.22
CA GLN A 8 7.59 12.55 12.20
C GLN A 8 7.99 11.44 11.21
N PRO A 9 7.17 10.39 11.06
CA PRO A 9 7.47 9.30 10.15
C PRO A 9 7.37 9.80 8.71
N LYS A 10 8.52 9.82 8.02
CA LYS A 10 8.59 10.01 6.56
C LYS A 10 8.12 8.76 5.81
N ALA A 11 7.80 8.91 4.52
CA ALA A 11 7.48 7.80 3.61
C ALA A 11 8.48 6.63 3.69
N GLU A 12 9.77 6.92 3.87
CA GLU A 12 10.84 5.91 4.01
C GLU A 12 10.63 4.97 5.22
N HIS A 13 10.10 5.48 6.33
CA HIS A 13 9.83 4.67 7.53
C HIS A 13 8.63 3.75 7.30
N TYR A 14 7.61 4.24 6.58
CA TYR A 14 6.46 3.44 6.19
C TYR A 14 6.86 2.34 5.20
N ASN A 15 7.75 2.61 4.25
CA ASN A 15 8.30 1.57 3.36
C ASN A 15 9.02 0.46 4.14
N CYS A 16 9.73 0.83 5.20
CA CYS A 16 10.36 -0.16 6.08
C CYS A 16 9.31 -1.00 6.83
N LEU A 17 8.23 -0.38 7.31
CA LEU A 17 7.08 -1.09 7.91
C LEU A 17 6.39 -2.01 6.91
N ILE A 18 6.21 -1.59 5.65
CA ILE A 18 5.65 -2.40 4.57
C ILE A 18 6.52 -3.64 4.34
N ASP A 19 7.83 -3.49 4.17
CA ASP A 19 8.74 -4.63 3.95
C ASP A 19 8.66 -5.63 5.11
N LEU A 20 8.67 -5.12 6.36
CA LEU A 20 8.57 -5.93 7.57
C LEU A 20 7.23 -6.67 7.67
N LEU A 21 6.11 -5.98 7.49
CA LEU A 21 4.76 -6.51 7.70
C LEU A 21 4.22 -7.29 6.49
N SER A 22 4.82 -7.11 5.31
CA SER A 22 4.44 -7.82 4.09
C SER A 22 4.55 -9.33 4.23
N ARG A 23 5.53 -9.81 5.00
CA ARG A 23 5.80 -11.23 5.21
C ARG A 23 4.80 -11.91 6.15
N ASP A 24 4.27 -11.15 7.10
CA ASP A 24 3.28 -11.62 8.08
C ASP A 24 1.83 -11.33 7.66
N GLY A 25 1.63 -10.71 6.48
CA GLY A 25 0.29 -10.36 5.98
C GLY A 25 -0.38 -9.23 6.78
N LEU A 26 0.39 -8.46 7.55
CA LEU A 26 -0.10 -7.41 8.47
C LEU A 26 -0.06 -6.01 7.82
N LEU A 27 -0.17 -5.95 6.50
CA LEU A 27 -0.09 -4.69 5.73
C LEU A 27 -1.23 -3.71 6.06
N GLU A 28 -2.37 -4.20 6.57
CA GLU A 28 -3.50 -3.36 6.98
C GLU A 28 -3.13 -2.44 8.16
N GLU A 29 -2.23 -2.87 9.05
CA GLU A 29 -1.75 -2.07 10.19
C GLU A 29 -1.01 -0.82 9.71
N VAL A 30 -0.34 -0.91 8.55
CA VAL A 30 0.33 0.25 7.92
C VAL A 30 -0.70 1.30 7.51
N ILE A 31 -1.82 0.85 6.92
CA ILE A 31 -2.91 1.74 6.49
C ILE A 31 -3.57 2.43 7.70
N ASP A 32 -3.67 1.72 8.84
CA ASP A 32 -4.21 2.29 10.08
C ASP A 32 -3.29 3.37 10.68
N GLU A 33 -1.98 3.11 10.75
CA GLU A 33 -0.99 4.08 11.24
C GLU A 33 -0.94 5.35 10.38
N MET A 34 -1.20 5.22 9.07
CA MET A 34 -1.19 6.33 8.12
C MET A 34 -2.45 7.24 8.18
N ARG A 35 -3.48 6.90 8.95
CA ARG A 35 -4.78 7.63 8.94
C ARG A 35 -4.70 9.14 9.17
N ASN A 36 -3.64 9.62 9.81
CA ASN A 36 -3.46 11.04 10.15
C ASN A 36 -2.27 11.70 9.42
N GLU A 37 -1.72 11.05 8.40
CA GLU A 37 -0.59 11.57 7.62
C GLU A 37 -1.04 12.45 6.45
N SER A 38 -0.15 13.32 5.98
CA SER A 38 -0.34 14.19 4.83
C SER A 38 -0.37 13.43 3.51
N ASP A 39 -1.09 13.93 2.50
CA ASP A 39 -1.16 13.35 1.16
C ASP A 39 0.23 13.14 0.50
N GLU A 40 1.20 14.01 0.80
CA GLU A 40 2.60 13.90 0.33
C GLU A 40 3.30 12.61 0.80
N ILE A 41 2.87 12.07 1.96
CA ILE A 41 3.37 10.83 2.55
C ILE A 41 2.49 9.67 2.10
N LEU A 42 1.17 9.85 2.07
CA LEU A 42 0.21 8.82 1.69
C LEU A 42 0.45 8.30 0.27
N ALA A 43 0.67 9.19 -0.69
CA ALA A 43 0.86 8.84 -2.10
C ALA A 43 1.98 7.82 -2.37
N PRO A 44 3.26 8.08 -2.03
CA PRO A 44 4.35 7.13 -2.28
C PRO A 44 4.22 5.83 -1.47
N VAL A 45 3.60 5.89 -0.30
CA VAL A 45 3.44 4.73 0.58
C VAL A 45 2.32 3.82 0.09
N TYR A 46 1.18 4.37 -0.38
CA TYR A 46 0.13 3.58 -1.02
C TYR A 46 0.61 2.93 -2.32
N CYS A 47 1.43 3.61 -3.14
CA CYS A 47 2.06 2.96 -4.30
C CYS A 47 2.93 1.75 -3.88
N SER A 48 3.68 1.88 -2.78
CA SER A 48 4.50 0.79 -2.26
C SER A 48 3.67 -0.37 -1.71
N LEU A 49 2.56 -0.08 -1.02
CA LEU A 49 1.59 -1.08 -0.57
C LEU A 49 0.96 -1.81 -1.76
N LEU A 50 0.58 -1.10 -2.83
CA LEU A 50 -0.05 -1.68 -4.02
C LEU A 50 0.91 -2.63 -4.75
N ASN A 51 2.18 -2.24 -4.90
CA ASN A 51 3.23 -3.09 -5.47
C ASN A 51 3.47 -4.35 -4.62
N THR A 52 3.43 -4.19 -3.29
CA THR A 52 3.56 -5.33 -2.36
C THR A 52 2.34 -6.25 -2.49
N ALA A 53 1.13 -5.71 -2.47
CA ALA A 53 -0.11 -6.46 -2.66
C ALA A 53 -0.10 -7.29 -3.95
N GLN A 54 0.42 -6.71 -5.04
CA GLN A 54 0.64 -7.41 -6.30
C GLN A 54 1.59 -8.60 -6.15
N ASN A 55 2.77 -8.39 -5.56
CA ASN A 55 3.77 -9.44 -5.41
C ASN A 55 3.29 -10.60 -4.52
N TYR A 56 2.48 -10.32 -3.50
CA TYR A 56 1.93 -11.32 -2.59
C TYR A 56 0.54 -11.85 -3.03
N GLY A 57 0.00 -11.39 -4.17
CA GLY A 57 -1.30 -11.82 -4.68
C GLY A 57 -2.50 -11.44 -3.80
N ASN A 58 -2.37 -10.40 -2.96
CA ASN A 58 -3.42 -9.96 -2.06
C ASN A 58 -4.34 -8.95 -2.74
N ILE A 59 -5.36 -9.46 -3.45
CA ILE A 59 -6.31 -8.66 -4.23
C ILE A 59 -7.12 -7.71 -3.33
N GLU A 60 -7.59 -8.19 -2.16
CA GLU A 60 -8.39 -7.37 -1.25
C GLU A 60 -7.62 -6.13 -0.76
N LEU A 61 -6.34 -6.30 -0.43
CA LEU A 61 -5.49 -5.19 -0.04
C LEU A 61 -5.22 -4.25 -1.21
N ALA A 62 -5.02 -4.77 -2.42
CA ALA A 62 -4.80 -3.95 -3.61
C ALA A 62 -6.01 -3.09 -3.95
N GLU A 63 -7.23 -3.64 -3.87
CA GLU A 63 -8.48 -2.90 -4.08
C GLU A 63 -8.61 -1.75 -3.07
N ARG A 64 -8.45 -2.04 -1.77
CA ARG A 64 -8.51 -1.02 -0.72
C ARG A 64 -7.48 0.08 -0.89
N VAL A 65 -6.23 -0.29 -1.16
CA VAL A 65 -5.13 0.67 -1.34
C VAL A 65 -5.41 1.56 -2.54
N ALA A 66 -5.95 1.02 -3.62
CA ALA A 66 -6.25 1.80 -4.80
C ALA A 66 -7.45 2.75 -4.61
N GLU A 67 -8.50 2.33 -3.90
CA GLU A 67 -9.59 3.23 -3.49
C GLU A 67 -9.08 4.40 -2.63
N LYS A 68 -8.06 4.16 -1.80
CA LYS A 68 -7.40 5.21 -1.01
C LYS A 68 -6.56 6.13 -1.89
N LEU A 69 -5.84 5.57 -2.86
CA LEU A 69 -5.00 6.30 -3.79
C LEU A 69 -5.82 7.26 -4.67
N GLU A 70 -7.01 6.83 -5.11
CA GLU A 70 -7.97 7.67 -5.82
C GLU A 70 -8.46 8.85 -4.97
N LYS A 71 -8.66 8.64 -3.65
CA LYS A 71 -9.09 9.68 -2.71
C LYS A 71 -8.01 10.70 -2.38
N VAL A 72 -6.73 10.35 -2.54
CA VAL A 72 -5.58 11.25 -2.29
C VAL A 72 -5.32 12.15 -3.51
N GLU A 73 -6.20 12.17 -4.53
CA GLU A 73 -6.06 12.94 -5.79
C GLU A 73 -4.72 12.73 -6.50
N VAL A 74 -4.05 11.62 -6.23
CA VAL A 74 -2.85 11.22 -6.95
C VAL A 74 -3.34 10.64 -8.26
N SER A 75 -3.52 11.54 -9.24
CA SER A 75 -3.83 11.22 -10.63
C SER A 75 -2.62 10.57 -11.31
N ASP A 76 -2.03 9.56 -10.67
CA ASP A 76 -0.90 8.83 -11.19
C ASP A 76 -1.42 7.59 -11.92
N SER A 77 -1.32 7.62 -13.24
CA SER A 77 -1.70 6.51 -14.14
C SER A 77 -1.04 5.17 -13.77
N SER A 78 0.04 5.18 -13.00
CA SER A 78 0.68 3.96 -12.50
C SER A 78 -0.18 3.16 -11.53
N ALA A 79 -1.01 3.81 -10.70
CA ALA A 79 -1.88 3.12 -9.75
C ALA A 79 -2.97 2.30 -10.44
N HIS A 80 -3.62 2.84 -11.47
CA HIS A 80 -4.57 2.10 -12.29
C HIS A 80 -3.92 0.92 -13.02
N THR A 81 -2.68 1.09 -13.50
CA THR A 81 -1.93 0.03 -14.17
C THR A 81 -1.57 -1.10 -13.19
N LEU A 82 -1.17 -0.75 -11.97
CA LEU A 82 -0.85 -1.72 -10.91
C LEU A 82 -2.10 -2.50 -10.47
N LEU A 83 -3.24 -1.83 -10.28
CA LEU A 83 -4.54 -2.47 -10.02
C LEU A 83 -4.90 -3.48 -11.10
N ALA A 84 -4.87 -3.06 -12.37
CA ALA A 84 -5.20 -3.93 -13.50
C ALA A 84 -4.28 -5.16 -13.54
N SER A 85 -2.99 -4.97 -13.23
CA SER A 85 -2.04 -6.07 -13.11
C SER A 85 -2.33 -6.99 -11.93
N VAL A 86 -2.79 -6.48 -10.78
CA VAL A 86 -3.19 -7.33 -9.65
C VAL A 86 -4.38 -8.22 -10.02
N TYR A 87 -5.40 -7.66 -10.66
CA TYR A 87 -6.53 -8.45 -11.16
C TYR A 87 -6.09 -9.51 -12.18
N ALA A 88 -5.23 -9.15 -13.13
CA ALA A 88 -4.71 -10.08 -14.12
C ALA A 88 -3.87 -11.22 -13.49
N SER A 89 -3.05 -10.91 -12.47
CA SER A 89 -2.26 -11.92 -11.74
C SER A 89 -3.13 -12.78 -10.81
N GLY A 90 -4.18 -12.22 -10.21
CA GLY A 90 -5.15 -12.94 -9.40
C GLY A 90 -5.97 -13.96 -10.20
N GLU A 91 -6.25 -13.66 -11.47
CA GLU A 91 -6.94 -14.57 -12.39
C GLU A 91 -6.05 -15.74 -12.85
N ALA A 92 -4.74 -15.51 -12.97
CA ALA A 92 -3.77 -16.56 -13.31
C ALA A 92 -3.56 -17.60 -12.19
N LEU A 93 -3.81 -17.23 -10.92
CA LEU A 93 -3.69 -18.12 -9.75
C LEU A 93 -4.91 -19.03 -9.52
N ARG A 94 -6.01 -18.86 -10.28
CA ARG A 94 -7.17 -19.78 -10.22
C ARG A 94 -7.04 -20.98 -11.16
N CYS A 95 -6.01 -21.03 -11.99
CA CYS A 95 -5.70 -22.15 -12.89
C CYS A 95 -4.29 -22.71 -12.59
N SER A 96 -4.10 -23.32 -11.42
CA SER A 96 -2.98 -24.23 -11.14
C SER A 96 -3.40 -25.31 -10.15
#